data_AF-A0A1J5D5G7-F1
#
_entry.id   AF-A0A1J5D5G7-F1
#
_cell.length_a   1.000
_cell.length_b   1.000
_cell.length_c   1.000
_cell.angle_alpha   90.00
_cell.angle_beta   90.00
_cell.angle_gamma   90.00
#
_symmetry.space_group_name_H-M   'P 1'
#
loop_
_entity.id
_entity.type
_entity.pdbx_description
1 polymer ?
#
loop_
_entity_poly.entity_id
_entity_poly.type
_entity_poly.pdbx_seq_one_letter_code
_entity_poly.pdbx_strand_id
1 'polypeptide(L)'
;MSIPGTVRNEGNLFDNEGLKHLEEANSIDEATRRSQFEQIREHYDRRRGTLAENGSPDHVGYYFLGRALHVLGYTHSQSEPLPNEFGTVSYTLFESPEDFQNQLEGRGTSRFFAGAIGTIKVVAWDSDLDSGAEDSGPEHPAFELDDILRHTGLQWAILSNGKKWRLYHRNTAAMLNTFCEVNLGEIIETNDFESFKYFTGVFSKESIASDAMRQILN
;
A
#
# COMPACT_ATOMS: atom_id res chain seq x y z
N MET A 1 -22.98 -3.46 6.55
CA MET A 1 -22.01 -3.59 7.65
C MET A 1 -21.44 -2.21 7.98
N SER A 2 -21.09 -1.90 9.24
CA SER A 2 -20.40 -0.65 9.59
C SER A 2 -18.91 -0.76 9.28
N ILE A 3 -18.29 0.35 8.84
CA ILE A 3 -16.83 0.41 8.63
C ILE A 3 -16.13 0.22 10.00
N PRO A 4 -15.15 -0.69 10.13
CA PRO A 4 -14.44 -0.93 11.38
C PRO A 4 -13.61 0.28 11.85
N GLY A 5 -13.37 0.41 13.15
CA GLY A 5 -12.55 1.49 13.72
C GLY A 5 -11.07 1.43 13.31
N THR A 6 -10.61 0.29 12.80
CA THR A 6 -9.26 0.09 12.24
C THR A 6 -9.13 0.68 10.82
N VAL A 7 -10.22 1.18 10.24
CA VAL A 7 -10.27 1.77 8.91
C VAL A 7 -10.60 3.26 9.01
N ARG A 8 -9.75 4.10 8.44
CA ARG A 8 -9.94 5.57 8.39
C ARG A 8 -9.95 6.03 6.94
N ASN A 9 -11.08 6.54 6.49
CA ASN A 9 -11.26 7.07 5.14
C ASN A 9 -11.34 8.60 5.19
N GLU A 10 -10.17 9.24 5.16
CA GLU A 10 -10.01 10.69 5.29
C GLU A 10 -10.29 11.39 3.94
N GLY A 11 -10.91 12.57 3.97
CA GLY A 11 -11.22 13.36 2.78
C GLY A 11 -12.22 12.71 1.82
N ASN A 12 -12.87 11.60 2.22
CA ASN A 12 -13.75 10.79 1.39
C ASN A 12 -13.08 10.33 0.08
N LEU A 13 -11.83 9.82 0.16
CA LEU A 13 -11.18 9.17 -0.99
C LEU A 13 -12.12 8.13 -1.64
N PHE A 14 -12.80 7.37 -0.80
CA PHE A 14 -13.98 6.60 -1.15
C PHE A 14 -15.21 7.26 -0.55
N ASP A 15 -16.38 7.16 -1.17
CA ASP A 15 -17.60 7.30 -0.39
C ASP A 15 -17.83 6.01 0.44
N ASN A 16 -18.69 6.10 1.47
CA ASN A 16 -18.90 4.97 2.39
C ASN A 16 -19.47 3.72 1.71
N GLU A 17 -20.19 3.88 0.59
CA GLU A 17 -20.72 2.75 -0.18
C GLU A 17 -19.62 2.16 -1.07
N GLY A 18 -18.75 2.98 -1.65
CA GLY A 18 -17.61 2.57 -2.47
C GLY A 18 -16.60 1.74 -1.69
N LEU A 19 -16.31 2.10 -0.44
CA LEU A 19 -15.41 1.28 0.39
C LEU A 19 -16.00 -0.10 0.70
N LYS A 20 -17.30 -0.20 0.98
CA LYS A 20 -17.98 -1.50 1.14
C LYS A 20 -17.99 -2.25 -0.18
N HIS A 21 -18.28 -1.56 -1.27
CA HIS A 21 -18.34 -2.16 -2.59
C HIS A 21 -16.99 -2.75 -3.01
N LEU A 22 -15.86 -2.13 -2.65
CA LEU A 22 -14.54 -2.69 -2.89
C LEU A 22 -14.28 -3.98 -2.12
N GLU A 23 -14.81 -4.09 -0.89
CA GLU A 23 -14.75 -5.33 -0.12
C GLU A 23 -15.65 -6.43 -0.71
N GLU A 24 -16.86 -6.07 -1.13
CA GLU A 24 -17.86 -7.00 -1.71
C GLU A 24 -17.51 -7.43 -3.15
N ALA A 25 -16.96 -6.53 -3.97
CA ALA A 25 -16.57 -6.79 -5.35
C ALA A 25 -15.26 -7.57 -5.45
N ASN A 26 -14.50 -7.67 -4.35
CA ASN A 26 -13.25 -8.42 -4.32
C ASN A 26 -13.55 -9.93 -4.42
N SER A 27 -13.09 -10.53 -5.51
CA SER A 27 -13.36 -11.93 -5.88
C SER A 27 -12.65 -12.99 -5.04
N ILE A 28 -11.76 -12.60 -4.13
CA ILE A 28 -11.06 -13.53 -3.24
C ILE A 28 -12.08 -14.17 -2.31
N ASP A 29 -12.22 -15.49 -2.40
CA ASP A 29 -13.13 -16.26 -1.53
C ASP A 29 -12.68 -16.23 -0.06
N GLU A 30 -13.61 -16.50 0.86
CA GLU A 30 -13.32 -16.41 2.29
C GLU A 30 -12.21 -17.36 2.75
N ALA A 31 -12.10 -18.57 2.18
CA ALA A 31 -11.05 -19.52 2.57
C ALA A 31 -9.67 -19.01 2.16
N THR A 32 -9.57 -18.43 0.96
CA THR A 32 -8.36 -17.75 0.49
C THR A 32 -8.03 -16.54 1.37
N ARG A 33 -9.00 -15.66 1.69
CA ARG A 33 -8.79 -14.53 2.60
C ARG A 33 -8.32 -14.99 3.99
N ARG A 34 -8.89 -16.07 4.53
CA ARG A 34 -8.45 -16.65 5.82
C ARG A 34 -7.01 -17.14 5.73
N SER A 35 -6.65 -17.84 4.65
CA SER A 35 -5.28 -18.30 4.43
C SER A 35 -4.29 -17.12 4.33
N GLN A 36 -4.68 -16.04 3.64
CA GLN A 36 -3.87 -14.82 3.55
C GLN A 36 -3.69 -14.18 4.93
N PHE A 37 -4.77 -14.07 5.71
CA PHE A 37 -4.72 -13.50 7.06
C PHE A 37 -3.75 -14.25 7.95
N GLU A 38 -3.84 -15.59 7.96
CA GLU A 38 -2.98 -16.45 8.76
C GLU A 38 -1.51 -16.34 8.35
N GLN A 39 -1.22 -16.34 7.06
CA GLN A 39 0.15 -16.18 6.56
C GLN A 39 0.76 -14.82 6.93
N ILE A 40 0.00 -13.73 6.76
CA ILE A 40 0.46 -12.38 7.11
C ILE A 40 0.65 -12.25 8.62
N ARG A 41 -0.32 -12.73 9.42
CA ARG A 41 -0.26 -12.73 10.88
C ARG A 41 0.97 -13.49 11.40
N GLU A 42 1.16 -14.72 10.93
CA GLU A 42 2.28 -15.55 11.36
C GLU A 42 3.64 -14.92 11.00
N HIS A 43 3.74 -14.28 9.83
CA HIS A 43 4.92 -13.54 9.44
C HIS A 43 5.13 -12.28 10.29
N TYR A 44 4.07 -11.53 10.60
CA TYR A 44 4.11 -10.35 11.47
C TYR A 44 4.58 -10.73 12.89
N ASP A 45 3.96 -11.73 13.51
CA ASP A 45 4.26 -12.16 14.88
C ASP A 45 5.71 -12.63 15.04
N ARG A 46 6.25 -13.32 14.02
CA ARG A 46 7.65 -13.77 14.01
C ARG A 46 8.66 -12.62 13.96
N ARG A 47 8.27 -11.45 13.43
CA ARG A 47 9.21 -10.36 13.09
C ARG A 47 9.00 -9.08 13.88
N ARG A 48 7.82 -8.85 14.46
CA ARG A 48 7.49 -7.62 15.18
C ARG A 48 8.46 -7.28 16.32
N GLY A 49 9.00 -8.29 17.01
CA GLY A 49 10.03 -8.07 18.04
C GLY A 49 11.32 -7.50 17.46
N THR A 50 11.84 -8.09 16.38
CA THR A 50 13.02 -7.58 15.66
C THR A 50 12.78 -6.19 15.07
N LEU A 51 11.58 -5.94 14.53
CA LEU A 51 11.22 -4.64 13.97
C LEU A 51 11.03 -3.56 15.04
N ALA A 52 10.60 -3.93 16.25
CA ALA A 52 10.54 -3.00 17.39
C ALA A 52 11.95 -2.63 17.92
N GLU A 53 12.93 -3.52 17.78
CA GLU A 53 14.32 -3.22 18.18
C GLU A 53 15.08 -2.40 17.13
N ASN A 54 14.87 -2.69 15.84
CA ASN A 54 15.57 -2.02 14.74
C ASN A 54 14.71 -1.99 13.47
N GLY A 55 13.66 -1.17 13.48
CA GLY A 55 12.69 -1.07 12.40
C GLY A 55 13.02 -0.01 11.35
N SER A 56 14.21 -0.03 10.75
CA SER A 56 14.50 0.83 9.60
C SER A 56 13.54 0.54 8.42
N PRO A 57 13.36 1.47 7.47
CA PRO A 57 12.53 1.21 6.28
C PRO A 57 12.95 -0.07 5.53
N ASP A 58 14.24 -0.32 5.40
CA ASP A 58 14.78 -1.53 4.76
C ASP A 58 14.42 -2.80 5.53
N HIS A 59 14.48 -2.76 6.86
CA HIS A 59 14.07 -3.89 7.70
C HIS A 59 12.56 -4.14 7.62
N VAL A 60 11.74 -3.09 7.62
CA VAL A 60 10.28 -3.21 7.43
C VAL A 60 9.96 -3.84 6.07
N GLY A 61 10.63 -3.37 5.01
CA GLY A 61 10.56 -3.92 3.66
C GLY A 61 10.91 -5.41 3.63
N TYR A 62 12.14 -5.72 4.05
CA TYR A 62 12.73 -7.05 3.95
C TYR A 62 12.04 -8.09 4.83
N TYR A 63 11.80 -7.77 6.11
CA TYR A 63 11.29 -8.75 7.07
C TYR A 63 9.78 -8.96 6.99
N PHE A 64 9.02 -7.98 6.49
CA PHE A 64 7.56 -8.05 6.51
C PHE A 64 6.90 -7.72 5.17
N LEU A 65 7.08 -6.49 4.66
CA LEU A 65 6.29 -5.99 3.53
C LEU A 65 6.42 -6.85 2.28
N GLY A 66 7.63 -7.25 1.88
CA GLY A 66 7.80 -8.09 0.70
C GLY A 66 7.02 -9.41 0.76
N ARG A 67 6.91 -10.03 1.95
CA ARG A 67 6.09 -11.24 2.15
C ARG A 67 4.60 -10.92 2.14
N ALA A 68 4.18 -9.84 2.80
CA ALA A 68 2.78 -9.42 2.78
C ALA A 68 2.29 -9.14 1.36
N LEU A 69 3.10 -8.46 0.54
CA LEU A 69 2.78 -8.17 -0.87
C LEU A 69 2.66 -9.44 -1.72
N HIS A 70 3.52 -10.42 -1.49
CA HIS A 70 3.41 -11.71 -2.15
C HIS A 70 2.08 -12.42 -1.78
N VAL A 71 1.70 -12.41 -0.50
CA VAL A 71 0.43 -13.00 -0.03
C VAL A 71 -0.79 -12.25 -0.58
N LEU A 72 -0.68 -10.93 -0.75
CA LEU A 72 -1.70 -10.08 -1.38
C LEU A 72 -1.79 -10.25 -2.92
N GLY A 73 -0.94 -11.11 -3.49
CA GLY A 73 -1.01 -11.54 -4.88
C GLY A 73 -0.18 -10.73 -5.86
N TYR A 74 0.64 -9.79 -5.40
CA TYR A 74 1.45 -8.95 -6.29
C TYR A 74 2.69 -9.68 -6.81
N THR A 75 2.97 -9.46 -8.10
CA THR A 75 4.36 -9.41 -8.56
C THR A 75 4.92 -8.04 -8.15
N HIS A 76 6.10 -8.01 -7.54
CA HIS A 76 6.70 -6.73 -7.14
C HIS A 76 8.21 -6.73 -7.32
N SER A 77 8.75 -5.54 -7.57
CA SER A 77 10.18 -5.28 -7.52
C SER A 77 10.51 -4.30 -6.40
N GLN A 78 11.81 -4.22 -6.05
CA GLN A 78 12.30 -3.45 -4.91
C GLN A 78 13.37 -2.46 -5.34
N SER A 79 13.39 -1.29 -4.70
CA SER A 79 14.43 -0.26 -4.88
C SER A 79 14.61 0.16 -6.34
N GLU A 80 13.51 0.35 -7.07
CA GLU A 80 13.57 0.74 -8.47
C GLU A 80 13.92 2.22 -8.60
N PRO A 81 14.91 2.59 -9.45
CA PRO A 81 15.29 3.97 -9.65
C PRO A 81 14.18 4.77 -10.33
N LEU A 82 13.91 5.96 -9.80
CA LEU A 82 13.10 6.96 -10.48
C LEU A 82 13.87 7.56 -11.66
N PRO A 83 13.17 8.08 -12.69
CA PRO A 83 13.79 8.82 -13.78
C PRO A 83 14.62 10.00 -13.26
N ASN A 84 15.65 10.43 -14.00
CA ASN A 84 16.43 11.65 -13.73
C ASN A 84 17.06 11.74 -12.33
N GLU A 85 17.43 10.60 -11.73
CA GLU A 85 18.13 10.53 -10.45
C GLU A 85 17.35 11.11 -9.25
N PHE A 86 16.01 11.16 -9.32
CA PHE A 86 15.13 11.59 -8.22
C PHE A 86 15.03 10.58 -7.04
N GLY A 87 15.93 9.60 -6.98
CA GLY A 87 15.97 8.57 -5.94
C GLY A 87 15.35 7.25 -6.39
N THR A 88 14.78 6.51 -5.44
CA THR A 88 14.26 5.15 -5.66
C THR A 88 12.89 4.97 -5.02
N VAL A 89 12.08 4.14 -5.64
CA VAL A 89 10.82 3.63 -5.11
C VAL A 89 11.08 2.36 -4.28
N SER A 90 10.51 2.27 -3.08
CA SER A 90 10.71 1.08 -2.22
C SER A 90 10.14 -0.19 -2.85
N TYR A 91 8.89 -0.15 -3.32
CA TYR A 91 8.28 -1.23 -4.10
C TYR A 91 7.49 -0.71 -5.31
N THR A 92 7.61 -1.41 -6.42
CA THR A 92 6.75 -1.25 -7.61
C THR A 92 5.87 -2.47 -7.76
N LEU A 93 4.56 -2.27 -7.89
CA LEU A 93 3.55 -3.32 -7.86
C LEU A 93 3.04 -3.61 -9.28
N PHE A 94 3.03 -4.89 -9.65
CA PHE A 94 2.58 -5.39 -10.95
C PHE A 94 1.45 -6.41 -10.75
N GLU A 95 0.53 -6.46 -11.71
CA GLU A 95 -0.57 -7.42 -11.69
C GLU A 95 -0.07 -8.85 -11.98
N SER A 96 0.90 -8.98 -12.88
CA SER A 96 1.46 -10.28 -13.28
C SER A 96 2.99 -10.25 -13.43
N PRO A 97 3.65 -11.43 -13.41
CA PRO A 97 5.05 -11.55 -13.79
C PRO A 97 5.35 -11.06 -15.21
N GLU A 98 4.40 -11.18 -16.13
CA GLU A 98 4.53 -10.74 -17.52
C GLU A 98 4.60 -9.21 -17.62
N ASP A 99 3.74 -8.49 -16.88
CA ASP A 99 3.77 -7.03 -16.83
C ASP A 99 5.11 -6.50 -16.32
N PHE A 100 5.69 -7.17 -15.33
CA PHE A 100 7.03 -6.85 -14.84
C PHE A 100 8.10 -7.15 -15.90
N GLN A 101 8.10 -8.34 -16.49
CA GLN A 101 9.12 -8.78 -17.45
C GLN A 101 9.15 -7.89 -18.70
N ASN A 102 7.98 -7.50 -19.21
CA ASN A 102 7.84 -6.66 -20.39
C ASN A 102 8.45 -5.25 -20.23
N GLN A 103 8.66 -4.80 -18.99
CA GLN A 103 9.19 -3.47 -18.69
C GLN A 103 10.63 -3.46 -18.20
N LEU A 104 11.28 -4.62 -18.05
CA LEU A 104 12.64 -4.74 -17.48
C LEU A 104 13.68 -3.86 -18.18
N GLU A 105 13.63 -3.76 -19.51
CA GLU A 105 14.56 -2.93 -20.30
C GLU A 105 14.39 -1.43 -20.03
N GLY A 106 13.26 -1.02 -19.46
CA GLY A 106 12.94 0.37 -19.14
C GLY A 106 13.42 0.85 -17.76
N ARG A 107 14.07 0.00 -16.94
CA ARG A 107 14.53 0.36 -15.59
C ARG A 107 15.35 1.66 -15.58
N GLY A 108 15.10 2.53 -14.60
CA GLY A 108 15.70 3.86 -14.52
C GLY A 108 15.02 4.92 -15.39
N THR A 109 13.95 4.56 -16.09
CA THR A 109 13.12 5.49 -16.89
C THR A 109 11.65 5.33 -16.54
N SER A 110 10.81 6.27 -16.97
CA SER A 110 9.36 6.21 -16.73
C SER A 110 8.71 5.01 -17.41
N ARG A 111 9.32 4.47 -18.48
CA ARG A 111 8.82 3.28 -19.18
C ARG A 111 8.69 2.06 -18.28
N PHE A 112 9.59 1.90 -17.30
CA PHE A 112 9.54 0.79 -16.35
C PHE A 112 8.18 0.69 -15.64
N PHE A 113 7.63 1.85 -15.25
CA PHE A 113 6.42 1.95 -14.46
C PHE A 113 5.14 1.81 -15.30
N ALA A 114 5.23 1.78 -16.63
CA ALA A 114 4.05 1.70 -17.50
C ALA A 114 3.27 0.39 -17.35
N GLY A 115 3.90 -0.69 -16.88
CA GLY A 115 3.25 -1.97 -16.58
C GLY A 115 2.82 -2.11 -15.11
N ALA A 116 3.12 -1.14 -14.26
CA ALA A 116 2.80 -1.20 -12.84
C ALA A 116 1.40 -0.67 -12.55
N ILE A 117 0.77 -1.20 -11.50
CA ILE A 117 -0.56 -0.81 -11.04
C ILE A 117 -0.51 0.09 -9.80
N GLY A 118 0.65 0.19 -9.16
CA GLY A 118 0.86 1.05 -8.00
C GLY A 118 2.28 0.95 -7.47
N THR A 119 2.52 1.69 -6.39
CA THR A 119 3.84 1.76 -5.73
C THR A 119 3.70 1.83 -4.22
N ILE A 120 4.76 1.49 -3.49
CA ILE A 120 4.82 1.64 -2.03
C ILE A 120 6.07 2.42 -1.64
N LYS A 121 5.87 3.39 -0.74
CA LYS A 121 6.91 4.01 0.07
C LYS A 121 6.89 3.37 1.46
N VAL A 122 8.04 2.87 1.87
CA VAL A 122 8.21 2.30 3.21
C VAL A 122 8.89 3.34 4.11
N VAL A 123 8.38 3.47 5.33
CA VAL A 123 8.99 4.27 6.40
C VAL A 123 9.34 3.38 7.59
N ALA A 124 10.03 3.94 8.59
CA ALA A 124 10.48 3.17 9.74
C ALA A 124 9.28 2.65 10.56
N TRP A 125 9.47 1.52 11.25
CA TRP A 125 8.44 0.80 11.99
C TRP A 125 7.66 1.67 12.99
N ASP A 126 8.36 2.56 13.70
CA ASP A 126 7.78 3.45 14.70
C ASP A 126 7.50 4.86 14.17
N SER A 127 7.66 5.08 12.86
CA SER A 127 7.20 6.32 12.24
C SER A 127 5.69 6.44 12.39
N ASP A 128 5.25 7.57 12.91
CA ASP A 128 3.87 7.99 12.80
C ASP A 128 3.62 8.46 11.36
N LEU A 129 2.54 7.99 10.75
CA LEU A 129 2.19 8.37 9.39
C LEU A 129 1.49 9.74 9.37
N ASP A 130 1.00 10.23 10.52
CA ASP A 130 0.41 11.56 10.68
C ASP A 130 1.42 12.64 11.12
N SER A 131 2.59 12.25 11.65
CA SER A 131 3.61 13.21 12.08
C SER A 131 4.12 13.99 10.89
N GLY A 132 3.59 15.21 10.69
CA GLY A 132 3.47 15.64 9.32
C GLY A 132 2.39 16.69 9.01
N ALA A 133 1.17 16.36 9.41
CA ALA A 133 0.00 16.76 8.63
C ALA A 133 -0.44 18.22 8.81
N GLU A 134 -0.09 18.88 9.93
CA GLU A 134 -0.53 20.26 10.22
C GLU A 134 0.60 21.30 10.25
N ASP A 135 1.86 20.92 10.48
CA ASP A 135 2.99 21.86 10.64
C ASP A 135 4.32 21.43 9.95
N SER A 136 4.38 20.28 9.27
CA SER A 136 5.68 19.66 8.96
C SER A 136 6.30 20.06 7.63
N GLY A 137 5.72 21.03 6.94
CA GLY A 137 6.28 21.55 5.69
C GLY A 137 6.61 20.43 4.68
N PRO A 138 7.61 20.62 3.80
CA PRO A 138 7.94 19.69 2.72
C PRO A 138 8.55 18.34 3.17
N GLU A 139 8.69 18.08 4.47
CA GLU A 139 9.32 16.84 4.99
C GLU A 139 8.34 15.68 5.18
N HIS A 140 7.03 15.91 5.01
CA HIS A 140 6.02 14.84 5.11
C HIS A 140 6.21 13.77 4.00
N PRO A 141 6.28 12.46 4.32
CA PRO A 141 6.49 11.39 3.32
C PRO A 141 5.50 11.36 2.15
N ALA A 142 4.26 11.79 2.37
CA ALA A 142 3.26 11.95 1.31
C ALA A 142 3.59 13.02 0.24
N PHE A 143 4.42 14.04 0.53
CA PHE A 143 4.94 14.92 -0.53
C PHE A 143 5.90 14.14 -1.45
N GLU A 144 6.77 13.30 -0.88
CA GLU A 144 7.62 12.41 -1.65
C GLU A 144 6.78 11.41 -2.47
N LEU A 145 5.64 10.94 -1.93
CA LEU A 145 4.70 10.12 -2.71
C LEU A 145 4.07 10.85 -3.89
N ASP A 146 3.69 12.12 -3.73
CA ASP A 146 3.19 12.93 -4.84
C ASP A 146 4.24 13.04 -5.96
N ASP A 147 5.50 13.29 -5.59
CA ASP A 147 6.61 13.32 -6.54
C ASP A 147 6.82 11.96 -7.22
N ILE A 148 6.81 10.86 -6.47
CA ILE A 148 6.87 9.49 -7.03
C ILE A 148 5.74 9.28 -8.05
N LEU A 149 4.50 9.61 -7.71
CA LEU A 149 3.35 9.44 -8.59
C LEU A 149 3.47 10.29 -9.87
N ARG A 150 4.00 11.52 -9.77
CA ARG A 150 4.26 12.37 -10.94
C ARG A 150 5.33 11.79 -11.86
N HIS A 151 6.44 11.28 -11.31
CA HIS A 151 7.56 10.76 -12.09
C HIS A 151 7.29 9.38 -12.71
N THR A 152 6.54 8.54 -12.01
CA THR A 152 6.16 7.20 -12.47
C THR A 152 4.95 7.22 -13.38
N GLY A 153 4.07 8.22 -13.25
CA GLY A 153 2.80 8.30 -13.94
C GLY A 153 1.69 7.41 -13.35
N LEU A 154 1.99 6.69 -12.26
CA LEU A 154 1.05 5.82 -11.56
C LEU A 154 -0.05 6.62 -10.88
N GLN A 155 -1.22 6.01 -10.69
CA GLN A 155 -2.36 6.64 -10.01
C GLN A 155 -2.36 6.38 -8.50
N TRP A 156 -1.84 5.23 -8.08
CA TRP A 156 -1.95 4.74 -6.70
C TRP A 156 -0.59 4.58 -6.04
N ALA A 157 -0.46 5.11 -4.83
CA ALA A 157 0.68 4.86 -3.96
C ALA A 157 0.23 4.46 -2.55
N ILE A 158 1.02 3.60 -1.93
CA ILE A 158 0.82 3.17 -0.54
C ILE A 158 1.96 3.73 0.31
N LEU A 159 1.63 4.38 1.43
CA LEU A 159 2.57 4.70 2.51
C LEU A 159 2.41 3.66 3.60
N SER A 160 3.50 3.04 4.06
CA SER A 160 3.42 2.06 5.15
C SER A 160 4.66 2.01 6.03
N ASN A 161 4.41 1.83 7.34
CA ASN A 161 5.41 1.44 8.35
C ASN A 161 5.33 -0.05 8.71
N GLY A 162 4.60 -0.87 7.93
CA GLY A 162 4.26 -2.25 8.26
C GLY A 162 2.95 -2.41 9.01
N LYS A 163 2.75 -1.63 10.08
CA LYS A 163 1.54 -1.72 10.93
C LYS A 163 0.35 -1.02 10.27
N LYS A 164 0.54 0.19 9.77
CA LYS A 164 -0.47 1.00 9.10
C LYS A 164 -0.18 1.07 7.60
N TRP A 165 -1.24 1.06 6.80
CA TRP A 165 -1.19 1.15 5.35
C TRP A 165 -2.11 2.27 4.91
N ARG A 166 -1.59 3.29 4.24
CA ARG A 166 -2.37 4.40 3.67
C ARG A 166 -2.31 4.36 2.16
N LEU A 167 -3.47 4.35 1.53
CA LEU A 167 -3.61 4.50 0.09
C LEU A 167 -3.83 5.98 -0.27
N TYR A 168 -3.02 6.48 -1.20
CA TYR A 168 -3.14 7.80 -1.80
C TYR A 168 -3.41 7.70 -3.30
N HIS A 169 -4.23 8.62 -3.79
CA HIS A 169 -4.44 8.83 -5.21
C HIS A 169 -3.59 10.00 -5.71
N ARG A 170 -3.08 9.91 -6.94
CA ARG A 170 -2.24 10.95 -7.57
C ARG A 170 -2.85 12.34 -7.56
N ASN A 171 -4.18 12.46 -7.72
CA ASN A 171 -4.83 13.77 -7.76
C ASN A 171 -4.91 14.47 -6.40
N THR A 172 -4.77 13.72 -5.30
CA THR A 172 -5.00 14.22 -3.93
C THR A 172 -3.83 13.97 -2.97
N ALA A 173 -2.79 13.25 -3.40
CA ALA A 173 -1.64 12.89 -2.56
C ALA A 173 -0.99 14.11 -1.87
N ALA A 174 -0.81 15.22 -2.59
CA ALA A 174 -0.25 16.46 -2.05
C ALA A 174 -1.15 17.18 -1.02
N MET A 175 -2.43 16.81 -0.89
CA MET A 175 -3.37 17.46 0.03
C MET A 175 -3.24 16.95 1.47
N LEU A 176 -2.58 15.79 1.68
CA LEU A 176 -2.36 15.13 2.99
C LEU A 176 -3.62 14.72 3.77
N ASN A 177 -4.80 15.20 3.37
CA ASN A 177 -6.07 15.03 4.04
C ASN A 177 -7.05 14.14 3.27
N THR A 178 -6.58 13.39 2.26
CA THR A 178 -7.41 12.51 1.45
C THR A 178 -6.69 11.18 1.24
N PHE A 179 -7.07 10.17 2.02
CA PHE A 179 -6.46 8.84 1.99
C PHE A 179 -7.37 7.80 2.64
N CYS A 180 -7.11 6.52 2.35
CA CYS A 180 -7.69 5.41 3.10
C CYS A 180 -6.60 4.69 3.88
N GLU A 181 -6.73 4.66 5.19
CA GLU A 181 -5.84 3.97 6.11
C GLU A 181 -6.50 2.69 6.64
N VAL A 182 -5.73 1.62 6.73
CA VAL A 182 -6.09 0.44 7.52
C VAL A 182 -4.95 0.07 8.46
N ASN A 183 -5.26 -0.12 9.75
CA ASN A 183 -4.31 -0.55 10.78
C ASN A 183 -4.20 -2.08 10.82
N LEU A 184 -3.40 -2.64 9.91
CA LEU A 184 -3.13 -4.08 9.84
C LEU A 184 -2.52 -4.64 11.14
N GLY A 185 -1.67 -3.87 11.83
CA GLY A 185 -1.07 -4.29 13.10
C GLY A 185 -2.12 -4.56 14.17
N GLU A 186 -3.08 -3.65 14.34
CA GLU A 186 -4.19 -3.82 15.28
C GLU A 186 -5.12 -4.96 14.88
N ILE A 187 -5.41 -5.11 13.58
CA ILE A 187 -6.20 -6.23 13.05
C ILE A 187 -5.56 -7.58 13.41
N ILE A 188 -4.23 -7.68 13.28
CA ILE A 188 -3.48 -8.89 13.63
C ILE A 188 -3.51 -9.14 15.15
N GLU A 189 -3.23 -8.11 15.95
CA GLU A 189 -3.15 -8.23 17.42
C GLU A 189 -4.49 -8.57 18.07
N THR A 190 -5.59 -8.10 17.49
CA THR A 190 -6.96 -8.39 17.95
C THR A 190 -7.56 -9.63 17.29
N ASN A 191 -6.83 -10.25 16.34
CA ASN A 191 -7.29 -11.37 15.54
C ASN A 191 -8.63 -11.10 14.81
N ASP A 192 -8.81 -9.87 14.31
CA ASP A 192 -10.04 -9.39 13.70
C ASP A 192 -10.11 -9.69 12.20
N PHE A 193 -10.53 -10.91 11.87
CA PHE A 193 -10.68 -11.33 10.48
C PHE A 193 -11.71 -10.49 9.69
N GLU A 194 -12.73 -9.94 10.34
CA GLU A 194 -13.73 -9.12 9.62
C GLU A 194 -13.12 -7.79 9.17
N SER A 195 -12.30 -7.15 10.01
CA SER A 195 -11.52 -5.98 9.58
C SER A 195 -10.48 -6.32 8.52
N PHE A 196 -9.91 -7.53 8.55
CA PHE A 196 -8.96 -7.97 7.51
C PHE A 196 -9.61 -8.03 6.11
N LYS A 197 -10.92 -8.29 6.01
CA LYS A 197 -11.63 -8.25 4.72
C LYS A 197 -11.56 -6.87 4.07
N TYR A 198 -11.70 -5.80 4.86
CA TYR A 198 -11.50 -4.42 4.39
C TYR A 198 -10.05 -4.18 3.96
N PHE A 199 -9.07 -4.70 4.72
CA PHE A 199 -7.66 -4.61 4.32
C PHE A 199 -7.42 -5.23 2.94
N THR A 200 -7.87 -6.46 2.70
CA THR A 200 -7.75 -7.09 1.38
C THR A 200 -8.60 -6.41 0.31
N GLY A 201 -9.77 -5.87 0.70
CA GLY A 201 -10.67 -5.11 -0.16
C GLY A 201 -10.04 -3.83 -0.70
N VAL A 202 -9.06 -3.25 -0.02
CA VAL A 202 -8.35 -2.04 -0.46
C VAL A 202 -6.96 -2.34 -1.02
N PHE A 203 -6.19 -3.21 -0.37
CA PHE A 203 -4.75 -3.35 -0.62
C PHE A 203 -4.33 -4.61 -1.38
N SER A 204 -5.25 -5.51 -1.74
CA SER A 204 -4.91 -6.66 -2.59
C SER A 204 -4.66 -6.25 -4.04
N LYS A 205 -3.88 -7.07 -4.77
CA LYS A 205 -3.66 -6.88 -6.21
C LYS A 205 -4.97 -6.75 -6.97
N GLU A 206 -5.93 -7.63 -6.69
CA GLU A 206 -7.25 -7.63 -7.35
C GLU A 206 -7.98 -6.30 -7.14
N SER A 207 -7.92 -5.73 -5.93
CA SER A 207 -8.52 -4.43 -5.66
C SER A 207 -7.83 -3.32 -6.45
N ILE A 208 -6.51 -3.15 -6.28
CA ILE A 208 -5.76 -2.06 -6.94
C ILE A 208 -5.87 -2.11 -8.47
N ALA A 209 -5.94 -3.31 -9.07
CA ALA A 209 -6.10 -3.48 -10.51
C ALA A 209 -7.55 -3.31 -11.00
N SER A 210 -8.54 -3.29 -10.10
CA SER A 210 -9.96 -3.30 -10.47
C SER A 210 -10.41 -2.03 -11.19
N ASP A 211 -11.44 -2.16 -12.04
CA ASP A 211 -12.06 -1.01 -12.69
C ASP A 211 -12.74 -0.07 -11.71
N ALA A 212 -13.26 -0.60 -10.59
CA ALA A 212 -13.81 0.21 -9.51
C ALA A 212 -12.74 1.17 -8.96
N MET A 213 -11.53 0.66 -8.69
CA MET A 213 -10.41 1.51 -8.28
C MET A 213 -10.02 2.51 -9.37
N ARG A 214 -10.00 2.12 -10.65
CA ARG A 214 -9.63 3.03 -11.75
C ARG A 214 -10.59 4.20 -11.95
N GLN A 215 -11.85 4.08 -11.54
CA GLN A 215 -12.88 5.11 -11.72
C GLN A 215 -12.92 6.16 -10.60
N ILE A 216 -12.16 5.94 -9.52
CA ILE A 216 -12.14 6.83 -8.38
C ILE A 216 -11.42 8.12 -8.75
N LEU A 217 -12.09 9.25 -8.51
CA LEU A 217 -11.60 10.61 -8.78
C LEU A 217 -11.33 10.89 -10.29
N ASN A 218 -11.96 10.13 -11.20
CA ASN A 218 -12.11 10.49 -12.62
C ASN A 218 -13.29 11.44 -12.87
#